data_AF-A0A1E8Q6Q9-F1
#
_entry.id   AF-A0A1E8Q6Q9-F1
#
_cell.length_a   1.000
_cell.length_b   1.000
_cell.length_c   1.000
_cell.angle_alpha   90.00
_cell.angle_beta   90.00
_cell.angle_gamma   90.00
#
_symmetry.space_group_name_H-M   'P 1'
#
loop_
_entity.id
_entity.type
_entity.pdbx_description
1 polymer ?
#
loop_
_entity_poly.entity_id
_entity_poly.type
_entity_poly.pdbx_seq_one_letter_code
_entity_poly.pdbx_strand_id
1 'polypeptide(L)'
;MSKAPKLSREEIAEKLSRANLDPAQWDLAGIIARTNDWIADYHLELAEPEVKTWSPQLQAAHYDEFGKLAAVDFFEQCVIETGPDSAPWQDLQDRVEAGEFATWPPIWEATRPVFEQVESTTEDDDES
;
A
#
# COMPACT_ATOMS: atom_id res chain seq x y z
N MET A 1 -9.19 -19.12 0.00
CA MET A 1 -8.43 -17.87 -0.12
C MET A 1 -8.54 -17.12 1.19
N SER A 2 -7.43 -16.68 1.77
CA SER A 2 -7.45 -15.84 2.97
C SER A 2 -8.17 -14.53 2.65
N LYS A 3 -9.03 -14.05 3.55
CA LYS A 3 -9.71 -12.77 3.38
C LYS A 3 -8.67 -11.65 3.41
N ALA A 4 -8.77 -10.71 2.47
CA ALA A 4 -7.87 -9.55 2.46
C ALA A 4 -7.96 -8.80 3.82
N PRO A 5 -6.81 -8.39 4.39
CA PRO A 5 -6.80 -7.57 5.58
C PRO A 5 -7.53 -6.25 5.30
N LYS A 6 -8.16 -5.68 6.33
CA LYS A 6 -8.88 -4.41 6.23
C LYS A 6 -8.47 -3.48 7.35
N LEU A 7 -8.36 -2.20 7.05
CA LEU A 7 -8.22 -1.15 8.05
C LEU A 7 -9.60 -0.80 8.61
N SER A 8 -9.66 -0.71 9.92
CA SER A 8 -10.82 -0.26 10.68
C SER A 8 -11.09 1.23 10.49
N ARG A 9 -12.27 1.67 10.93
CA ARG A 9 -12.64 3.09 10.92
C ARG A 9 -11.67 3.90 11.78
N GLU A 10 -11.32 3.37 12.94
CA GLU A 10 -10.43 3.99 13.92
C GLU A 10 -9.03 4.17 13.35
N GLU A 11 -8.49 3.15 12.67
CA GLU A 11 -7.18 3.23 12.02
C GLU A 11 -7.15 4.29 10.93
N ILE A 12 -8.17 4.34 10.05
CA ILE A 12 -8.23 5.38 9.00
C ILE A 12 -8.39 6.77 9.62
N ALA A 13 -9.23 6.93 10.64
CA ALA A 13 -9.40 8.20 11.33
C ALA A 13 -8.10 8.68 12.01
N GLU A 14 -7.30 7.77 12.57
CA GLU A 14 -6.00 8.07 13.13
C GLU A 14 -5.01 8.55 12.06
N LYS A 15 -5.00 7.91 10.88
CA LYS A 15 -4.13 8.31 9.76
C LYS A 15 -4.48 9.73 9.27
N LEU A 16 -5.76 10.05 9.14
CA LEU A 16 -6.24 11.40 8.82
C LEU A 16 -5.82 12.41 9.90
N SER A 17 -6.06 12.08 11.18
CA SER A 17 -5.72 12.97 12.31
C SER A 17 -4.22 13.26 12.39
N ARG A 18 -3.36 12.27 12.11
CA ARG A 18 -1.91 12.46 12.03
C ARG A 18 -1.48 13.46 10.95
N ALA A 19 -2.25 13.57 9.88
CA ALA A 19 -2.07 14.57 8.84
C ALA A 19 -2.76 15.91 9.14
N ASN A 20 -3.20 16.13 10.38
CA ASN A 20 -3.96 17.30 10.81
C ASN A 20 -5.28 17.49 10.06
N LEU A 21 -5.89 16.40 9.59
CA LEU A 21 -7.23 16.39 8.99
C LEU A 21 -8.25 15.92 10.03
N ASP A 22 -9.31 16.70 10.26
CA ASP A 22 -10.39 16.32 11.18
C ASP A 22 -11.31 15.27 10.53
N PRO A 23 -11.33 13.99 10.97
CA PRO A 23 -12.13 12.96 10.33
C PRO A 23 -13.65 13.24 10.34
N ALA A 24 -14.14 14.11 11.24
CA ALA A 24 -15.55 14.51 11.28
C ALA A 24 -15.94 15.44 10.13
N GLN A 25 -14.96 16.09 9.49
CA GLN A 25 -15.16 16.97 8.35
C GLN A 25 -15.01 16.26 7.00
N TRP A 26 -14.75 14.95 6.96
CA TRP A 26 -14.52 14.20 5.72
C TRP A 26 -15.55 13.08 5.54
N ASP A 27 -15.78 12.63 4.30
CA ASP A 27 -16.51 11.38 4.05
C ASP A 27 -15.65 10.17 4.44
N LEU A 28 -15.57 9.95 5.74
CA LEU A 28 -14.79 8.85 6.30
C LEU A 28 -15.31 7.48 5.81
N ALA A 29 -16.60 7.34 5.52
CA ALA A 29 -17.15 6.08 5.01
C ALA A 29 -16.65 5.79 3.59
N GLY A 30 -16.68 6.79 2.71
CA GLY A 30 -16.12 6.69 1.36
C GLY A 30 -14.61 6.42 1.37
N ILE A 31 -13.85 7.14 2.19
CA ILE A 31 -12.39 6.94 2.33
C ILE A 31 -12.09 5.51 2.79
N ILE A 32 -12.82 5.00 3.80
CA ILE A 32 -12.67 3.62 4.28
C ILE A 32 -12.97 2.62 3.17
N ALA A 33 -14.03 2.83 2.39
CA ALA A 33 -14.39 1.93 1.29
C ALA A 33 -13.26 1.88 0.25
N ARG A 34 -12.85 3.03 -0.29
CA ARG A 34 -11.79 3.10 -1.31
C ARG A 34 -10.47 2.52 -0.83
N THR A 35 -10.05 2.88 0.39
CA THR A 35 -8.79 2.39 0.95
C THR A 35 -8.78 0.87 1.08
N ASN A 36 -9.89 0.29 1.55
CA ASN A 36 -9.99 -1.16 1.72
C ASN A 36 -10.19 -1.91 0.40
N ASP A 37 -10.76 -1.28 -0.62
CA ASP A 37 -10.82 -1.84 -1.97
C ASP A 37 -9.41 -1.89 -2.59
N TRP A 38 -8.61 -0.83 -2.44
CA TRP A 38 -7.23 -0.82 -2.92
C TRP A 38 -6.34 -1.86 -2.21
N ILE A 39 -6.47 -1.99 -0.89
CA ILE A 39 -5.79 -3.05 -0.12
C ILE A 39 -6.24 -4.44 -0.60
N ALA A 40 -7.51 -4.61 -0.95
CA ALA A 40 -8.00 -5.88 -1.47
C ALA A 40 -7.39 -6.21 -2.84
N ASP A 41 -7.26 -5.23 -3.73
CA ASP A 41 -6.61 -5.39 -5.04
C ASP A 41 -5.13 -5.76 -4.86
N TYR A 42 -4.39 -5.03 -4.03
CA TYR A 42 -2.99 -5.36 -3.71
C TYR A 42 -2.84 -6.75 -3.09
N HIS A 43 -3.75 -7.13 -2.21
CA HIS A 43 -3.75 -8.48 -1.65
C HIS A 43 -4.06 -9.56 -2.70
N LEU A 44 -4.91 -9.27 -3.70
CA LEU A 44 -5.19 -10.21 -4.80
C LEU A 44 -3.94 -10.42 -5.65
N GLU A 45 -3.25 -9.33 -6.04
CA GLU A 45 -1.99 -9.36 -6.78
C GLU A 45 -0.92 -10.21 -6.07
N LEU A 46 -0.79 -10.05 -4.74
CA LEU A 46 0.15 -10.85 -3.95
C LEU A 46 -0.27 -12.32 -3.76
N ALA A 47 -1.57 -12.62 -3.87
CA ALA A 47 -2.12 -13.95 -3.64
C ALA A 47 -2.22 -14.79 -4.92
N GLU A 48 -1.85 -14.23 -6.07
CA GLU A 48 -1.91 -14.94 -7.35
C GLU A 48 -1.09 -16.24 -7.31
N PRO A 49 -1.65 -17.37 -7.77
CA PRO A 49 -0.94 -18.65 -7.72
C PRO A 49 0.38 -18.65 -8.50
N GLU A 50 0.45 -17.89 -9.59
CA GLU A 50 1.62 -17.77 -10.45
C GLU A 50 2.82 -17.14 -9.73
N VAL A 51 2.59 -16.16 -8.84
CA VAL A 51 3.66 -15.49 -8.08
C VAL A 51 4.53 -16.50 -7.32
N LYS A 52 3.94 -17.60 -6.81
CA LYS A 52 4.67 -18.64 -6.09
C LYS A 52 5.63 -19.45 -6.96
N THR A 53 5.45 -19.40 -8.27
CA THR A 53 6.29 -20.09 -9.27
C THR A 53 7.43 -19.22 -9.77
N TRP A 54 7.40 -17.92 -9.47
CA TRP A 54 8.43 -16.98 -9.88
C TRP A 54 9.72 -17.16 -9.10
N SER A 55 10.81 -16.63 -9.64
CA SER A 55 12.08 -16.57 -8.92
C SER A 55 11.96 -15.73 -7.64
N PRO A 56 12.77 -15.98 -6.61
CA PRO A 56 12.77 -15.18 -5.38
C PRO A 56 12.95 -13.67 -5.62
N GLN A 57 13.74 -13.30 -6.64
CA GLN A 57 13.96 -11.91 -7.02
C GLN A 57 12.69 -11.26 -7.61
N LEU A 58 11.97 -11.98 -8.46
CA LEU A 58 10.70 -11.51 -9.02
C LEU A 58 9.61 -11.43 -7.95
N GLN A 59 9.53 -12.42 -7.05
CA GLN A 59 8.62 -12.36 -5.91
C GLN A 59 8.91 -11.16 -5.00
N ALA A 60 10.20 -10.87 -4.74
CA ALA A 60 10.60 -9.72 -3.96
C ALA A 60 10.23 -8.39 -4.65
N ALA A 61 10.44 -8.26 -5.96
CA ALA A 61 10.07 -7.08 -6.72
C ALA A 61 8.55 -6.86 -6.76
N HIS A 62 7.77 -7.93 -7.00
CA HIS A 62 6.29 -7.88 -6.96
C HIS A 62 5.77 -7.47 -5.58
N TYR A 63 6.43 -7.95 -4.53
CA TYR A 63 6.12 -7.54 -3.17
C TYR A 63 6.49 -6.09 -2.90
N ASP A 64 7.59 -5.58 -3.47
CA ASP A 64 7.93 -4.16 -3.33
C ASP A 64 6.92 -3.25 -4.06
N GLU A 65 6.22 -3.75 -5.08
CA GLU A 65 5.14 -3.07 -5.81
C GLU A 65 3.79 -3.12 -5.08
N PHE A 66 3.31 -4.31 -4.72
CA PHE A 66 1.96 -4.50 -4.16
C PHE A 66 1.93 -4.69 -2.63
N GLY A 67 3.07 -4.81 -1.98
CA GLY A 67 3.18 -5.08 -0.54
C GLY A 67 2.84 -3.90 0.35
N LYS A 68 2.66 -2.70 -0.22
CA LYS A 68 2.49 -1.45 0.55
C LYS A 68 1.51 -0.51 -0.13
N LEU A 69 0.59 0.03 0.65
CA LEU A 69 -0.13 1.25 0.29
C LEU A 69 0.63 2.44 0.87
N ALA A 70 1.31 3.21 0.02
CA ALA A 70 2.08 4.36 0.48
C ALA A 70 1.16 5.47 1.03
N ALA A 71 1.70 6.29 1.93
CA ALA A 71 0.95 7.42 2.48
C ALA A 71 0.57 8.44 1.41
N VAL A 72 1.49 8.77 0.50
CA VAL A 72 1.26 9.71 -0.60
C VAL A 72 0.10 9.26 -1.49
N ASP A 73 0.10 8.00 -1.91
CA ASP A 73 -0.94 7.38 -2.72
C ASP A 73 -2.32 7.46 -2.06
N PHE A 74 -2.40 7.18 -0.75
CA PHE A 74 -3.63 7.31 0.02
C PHE A 74 -4.15 8.76 0.07
N PHE A 75 -3.27 9.74 0.35
CA PHE A 75 -3.71 11.14 0.42
C PHE A 75 -4.11 11.68 -0.96
N GLU A 76 -3.40 11.27 -2.02
CA GLU A 76 -3.71 11.63 -3.40
C GLU A 76 -5.04 11.05 -3.90
N GLN A 77 -5.22 9.74 -3.79
CA GLN A 77 -6.32 9.05 -4.46
C GLN A 77 -7.53 8.84 -3.54
N CYS A 78 -7.30 8.48 -2.29
CA CYS A 78 -8.41 8.14 -1.39
C CYS A 78 -8.96 9.38 -0.70
N VAL A 79 -8.10 10.27 -0.21
CA VAL A 79 -8.52 11.43 0.58
C VAL A 79 -8.94 12.59 -0.33
N ILE A 80 -8.08 13.05 -1.24
CA ILE A 80 -8.42 14.19 -2.13
C ILE A 80 -9.63 13.89 -3.03
N GLU A 81 -9.81 12.68 -3.54
CA GLU A 81 -10.98 12.39 -4.39
C GLU A 81 -12.28 12.10 -3.61
N THR A 82 -12.19 11.80 -2.31
CA THR A 82 -13.35 11.43 -1.47
C THR A 82 -13.66 12.46 -0.39
N GLY A 83 -12.99 13.60 -0.37
CA GLY A 83 -13.33 14.66 0.58
C GLY A 83 -14.66 15.35 0.26
N PRO A 84 -15.14 16.22 1.14
CA PRO A 84 -16.30 17.08 0.86
C PRO A 84 -15.90 18.25 -0.02
N ASP A 85 -16.76 18.64 -0.97
CA ASP A 85 -16.64 19.79 -1.90
C ASP A 85 -16.06 21.11 -1.32
N SER A 86 -16.04 21.27 0.01
CA SER A 86 -15.68 22.50 0.74
C SER A 86 -14.53 22.37 1.75
N ALA A 87 -13.90 21.20 1.92
CA ALA A 87 -12.71 21.08 2.78
C ALA A 87 -11.48 21.73 2.13
N PRO A 88 -10.43 22.12 2.88
CA PRO A 88 -9.23 22.73 2.29
C PRO A 88 -8.42 21.67 1.50
N TRP A 89 -8.84 21.43 0.27
CA TRP A 89 -8.12 20.58 -0.68
C TRP A 89 -6.78 21.17 -1.03
N GLN A 90 -6.72 22.50 -1.19
CA GLN A 90 -5.54 23.17 -1.70
C GLN A 90 -4.37 23.00 -0.73
N ASP A 91 -4.58 23.24 0.56
CA ASP A 91 -3.53 23.03 1.56
C ASP A 91 -3.06 21.57 1.61
N LEU A 92 -3.97 20.59 1.49
CA LEU A 92 -3.59 19.17 1.45
C LEU A 92 -2.85 18.81 0.15
N GLN A 93 -3.31 19.31 -0.98
CA GLN A 93 -2.70 19.11 -2.29
C GLN A 93 -1.30 19.73 -2.33
N ASP A 94 -1.12 20.95 -1.83
CA ASP A 94 0.18 21.62 -1.75
C ASP A 94 1.17 20.81 -0.90
N ARG A 95 0.70 20.18 0.19
CA ARG A 95 1.52 19.30 1.04
C ARG A 95 1.90 18.00 0.35
N VAL A 96 0.98 17.40 -0.40
CA VAL A 96 1.25 16.25 -1.27
C VAL A 96 2.30 16.61 -2.31
N GLU A 97 2.10 17.70 -3.06
CA GLU A 97 3.00 18.17 -4.13
C GLU A 97 4.37 18.59 -3.58
N ALA A 98 4.43 19.11 -2.36
CA ALA A 98 5.68 19.40 -1.64
C ALA A 98 6.41 18.12 -1.16
N GLY A 99 5.80 16.94 -1.33
CA GLY A 99 6.38 15.66 -0.94
C GLY A 99 6.31 15.35 0.54
N GLU A 100 5.44 16.01 1.31
CA GLU A 100 5.33 15.82 2.76
C GLU A 100 5.17 14.34 3.14
N PHE A 101 4.36 13.60 2.38
CA PHE A 101 4.00 12.22 2.65
C PHE A 101 4.94 11.18 2.03
N ALA A 102 5.93 11.59 1.23
CA ALA A 102 6.81 10.67 0.50
C ALA A 102 7.67 9.79 1.44
N THR A 103 8.00 10.29 2.63
CA THR A 103 8.80 9.55 3.63
C THR A 103 7.97 9.05 4.81
N TRP A 104 6.64 9.18 4.74
CA TRP A 104 5.78 8.70 5.82
C TRP A 104 5.70 7.17 5.81
N PRO A 105 5.46 6.54 6.98
CA PRO A 105 5.13 5.12 7.02
C PRO A 105 3.92 4.82 6.13
N PRO A 106 3.90 3.65 5.45
CA PRO A 106 2.77 3.26 4.62
C PRO A 106 1.48 3.17 5.45
N ILE A 107 0.35 3.39 4.80
CA ILE A 107 -0.98 3.27 5.41
C ILE A 107 -1.30 1.81 5.71
N TRP A 108 -0.84 0.93 4.83
CA TRP A 108 -0.92 -0.51 4.97
C TRP A 108 0.34 -1.18 4.43
N GLU A 109 0.78 -2.23 5.10
CA GLU A 109 1.90 -3.09 4.68
C GLU A 109 1.48 -4.54 4.87
N ALA A 110 1.65 -5.37 3.85
CA ALA A 110 1.43 -6.80 3.94
C ALA A 110 2.46 -7.45 4.88
N THR A 111 2.26 -8.71 5.24
CA THR A 111 3.33 -9.50 5.87
C THR A 111 4.28 -10.01 4.79
N ARG A 112 5.55 -9.61 4.83
CA ARG A 112 6.54 -10.04 3.83
C ARG A 112 6.92 -11.51 4.06
N PRO A 113 6.74 -12.40 3.07
CA PRO A 113 7.21 -13.77 3.19
C PRO A 113 8.74 -13.82 3.03
N VAL A 114 9.34 -14.92 3.50
CA VAL A 114 10.75 -15.19 3.25
C VAL A 114 10.88 -15.72 1.82
N PHE A 115 11.58 -14.97 0.97
CA PHE A 115 11.94 -15.40 -0.37
C PHE A 115 13.28 -16.14 -0.28
N GLU A 116 13.25 -17.47 -0.18
CA GLU A 116 14.48 -18.27 -0.12
C GLU A 116 15.27 -18.07 -1.42
N GLN A 117 16.48 -17.52 -1.33
CA GLN A 117 17.36 -17.48 -2.48
C GLN A 117 17.78 -18.90 -2.81
N VAL A 118 17.45 -19.37 -4.00
CA VAL A 118 18.04 -20.60 -4.52
C VAL A 118 19.50 -20.25 -4.82
N GLU A 119 20.43 -20.71 -3.98
CA GLU A 119 21.85 -20.61 -4.27
C GLU A 119 22.08 -21.27 -5.64
N SER A 120 22.55 -20.48 -6.61
CA SER A 120 23.09 -21.03 -7.84
C SER A 120 24.36 -21.78 -7.47
N THR A 121 24.26 -23.08 -7.23
CA THR A 121 25.40 -23.98 -7.38
C THR A 121 25.76 -23.94 -8.86
N THR A 122 26.69 -23.06 -9.20
CA THR A 122 27.48 -23.21 -10.42
C THR A 122 28.35 -24.43 -10.15
N GLU A 123 27.87 -25.61 -10.52
CA GLU A 123 28.75 -26.76 -10.76
C GLU A 123 29.55 -26.38 -12.00
N ASP A 124 30.77 -25.89 -11.79
CA ASP A 124 31.82 -25.91 -12.80
C ASP A 124 32.13 -27.38 -13.11
N ASP A 125 31.34 -27.97 -14.00
CA ASP A 125 31.74 -29.14 -14.80
C ASP A 125 32.81 -28.67 -15.80
N ASP A 126 34.04 -28.51 -15.32
CA ASP A 126 35.23 -28.48 -16.18
C ASP A 126 35.74 -29.93 -16.32
N GLU A 127 35.03 -30.71 -17.13
CA GLU A 127 35.61 -31.86 -17.82
C GLU A 127 36.53 -31.34 -18.94
N SER A 128 37.85 -31.49 -18.77
CA SER A 128 38.78 -32.10 -19.78
C SER A 128 40.24 -32.08 -19.31
#